data_AF-A0A3D4V0B4-F1
#
_entry.id   AF-A0A3D4V0B4-F1
#
_cell.length_a   1.000
_cell.length_b   1.000
_cell.length_c   1.000
_cell.angle_alpha   90.00
_cell.angle_beta   90.00
_cell.angle_gamma   90.00
#
_symmetry.space_group_name_H-M   'P 1'
#
loop_
_entity.id
_entity.type
_entity.pdbx_description
1 polymer ?
#
loop_
_entity_poly.entity_id
_entity_poly.type
_entity_poly.pdbx_seq_one_letter_code
_entity_poly.pdbx_strand_id
1 'polypeptide(L)'
;WKQLVDYENIALLQIKADSVVQLSESIKVTPFLVPHRDEYSETVGYKIETENKSLLFIPDINKWGIWERSIIEEIFKVDYAFLDATFFDSDELPGRNISEIPHPFVEESIDLFQDLTAEEKQKVYFIHFNHTNPLILESPERKEVETLGFKVAYEGMKIELE
;
A
#
# COMPACT_ATOMS: atom_id res chain seq x y z
N TRP A 1 -22.48 10.22 -2.04
CA TRP A 1 -22.80 8.81 -1.70
C TRP A 1 -24.10 8.68 -0.90
N LYS A 2 -24.41 9.55 0.08
CA LYS A 2 -25.66 9.47 0.87
C LYS A 2 -26.94 9.31 0.02
N GLN A 3 -27.11 10.09 -1.05
CA GLN A 3 -28.25 9.94 -1.97
C GLN A 3 -28.35 8.55 -2.62
N LEU A 4 -27.23 7.87 -2.89
CA LEU A 4 -27.24 6.52 -3.46
C LEU A 4 -27.77 5.50 -2.46
N VAL A 5 -27.47 5.70 -1.16
CA VAL A 5 -28.00 4.89 -0.06
C VAL A 5 -29.47 5.23 0.17
N ASP A 6 -29.80 6.52 0.27
CA ASP A 6 -31.17 7.00 0.50
C ASP A 6 -32.15 6.60 -0.61
N TYR A 7 -31.67 6.47 -1.85
CA TYR A 7 -32.44 6.00 -3.00
C TYR A 7 -32.25 4.51 -3.30
N GLU A 8 -31.61 3.75 -2.40
CA GLU A 8 -31.43 2.30 -2.51
C GLU A 8 -30.71 1.83 -3.80
N ASN A 9 -29.91 2.70 -4.42
CA ASN A 9 -29.07 2.34 -5.56
C ASN A 9 -27.84 1.53 -5.12
N ILE A 10 -27.45 1.61 -3.84
CA ILE A 10 -26.39 0.80 -3.23
C ILE A 10 -26.81 0.35 -1.82
N ALA A 11 -26.35 -0.85 -1.43
CA ALA A 11 -26.45 -1.34 -0.06
C ALA A 11 -25.10 -1.22 0.64
N LEU A 12 -25.08 -0.74 1.88
CA LEU A 12 -23.86 -0.65 2.67
C LEU A 12 -23.63 -1.97 3.40
N LEU A 13 -22.45 -2.55 3.21
CA LEU A 13 -21.94 -3.65 4.03
C LEU A 13 -20.86 -3.07 4.94
N GLN A 14 -21.19 -2.92 6.23
CA GLN A 14 -20.23 -2.41 7.19
C GLN A 14 -19.16 -3.46 7.48
N ILE A 15 -17.91 -3.02 7.44
CA ILE A 15 -16.75 -3.82 7.83
C ILE A 15 -16.15 -3.20 9.10
N LYS A 16 -15.51 -4.02 9.91
CA LYS A 16 -14.89 -3.60 11.17
C LYS A 16 -13.39 -3.88 11.09
N ALA A 17 -12.58 -2.91 11.54
CA ALA A 17 -11.14 -3.10 11.68
C ALA A 17 -10.82 -4.40 12.43
N ASP A 18 -9.80 -5.11 11.95
CA ASP A 18 -9.27 -6.36 12.48
C ASP A 18 -10.29 -7.51 12.57
N SER A 19 -11.34 -7.43 11.75
CA SER A 19 -12.37 -8.46 11.68
C SER A 19 -12.39 -9.06 10.28
N VAL A 20 -12.20 -10.38 10.19
CA VAL A 20 -12.22 -11.11 8.92
C VAL A 20 -13.60 -10.98 8.26
N VAL A 21 -13.60 -10.59 6.99
CA VAL A 21 -14.78 -10.54 6.13
C VAL A 21 -14.59 -11.57 5.01
N GLN A 22 -15.51 -12.53 4.93
CA GLN A 22 -15.54 -13.51 3.85
C GLN A 22 -16.19 -12.86 2.61
N LEU A 23 -15.44 -12.71 1.51
CA LEU A 23 -15.95 -12.12 0.27
C LEU A 23 -16.49 -13.18 -0.71
N SER A 24 -15.85 -14.35 -0.76
CA SER A 24 -16.25 -15.51 -1.59
C SER A 24 -15.92 -16.80 -0.85
N GLU A 25 -16.07 -17.99 -1.45
CA GLU A 25 -15.62 -19.23 -0.82
C GLU A 25 -14.09 -19.28 -0.61
N SER A 26 -13.33 -18.64 -1.50
CA SER A 26 -11.86 -18.71 -1.55
C SER A 26 -11.14 -17.43 -1.11
N ILE A 27 -11.84 -16.31 -0.88
CA ILE A 27 -11.21 -15.02 -0.56
C ILE A 27 -11.75 -14.45 0.75
N LYS A 28 -10.81 -14.12 1.64
CA LYS A 28 -11.04 -13.41 2.90
C LYS A 28 -10.28 -12.09 2.88
N VAL A 29 -10.86 -11.08 3.52
CA VAL A 29 -10.19 -9.79 3.73
C VAL A 29 -10.28 -9.38 5.19
N THR A 30 -9.19 -8.85 5.72
CA THR A 30 -9.13 -8.25 7.05
C THR A 30 -8.73 -6.80 6.89
N PRO A 31 -9.65 -5.84 7.05
CA PRO A 31 -9.31 -4.42 7.03
C PRO A 31 -8.60 -4.04 8.32
N PHE A 32 -7.67 -3.09 8.26
CA PHE A 32 -7.04 -2.49 9.42
C PHE A 32 -6.84 -0.99 9.19
N LEU A 33 -6.85 -0.22 10.26
CA LEU A 33 -6.62 1.21 10.18
C LEU A 33 -5.15 1.49 9.87
N VAL A 34 -4.93 2.46 8.99
CA VAL A 34 -3.62 3.06 8.74
C VAL A 34 -3.70 4.55 9.03
N PRO A 35 -2.63 5.16 9.57
CA PRO A 35 -2.63 6.58 9.86
C PRO A 35 -2.75 7.36 8.56
N HIS A 36 -3.76 8.22 8.46
CA HIS A 36 -3.89 9.16 7.36
C HIS A 36 -4.43 10.50 7.87
N ARG A 37 -4.42 11.56 7.04
CA ARG A 37 -5.03 12.85 7.38
C ARG A 37 -6.56 12.70 7.36
N ASP A 38 -7.11 12.24 8.48
CA ASP A 38 -8.54 12.00 8.64
C ASP A 38 -9.30 13.33 8.85
N GLU A 39 -9.62 14.03 7.77
CA GLU A 39 -10.53 15.20 7.85
C GLU A 39 -12.01 14.79 7.75
N TYR A 40 -12.32 13.74 6.97
CA TYR A 40 -13.72 13.32 6.71
C TYR A 40 -13.93 11.80 6.52
N SER A 41 -12.88 10.99 6.55
CA SER A 41 -12.94 9.53 6.39
C SER A 41 -11.72 8.86 6.99
N GLU A 42 -11.86 7.58 7.31
CA GLU A 42 -10.76 6.69 7.71
C GLU A 42 -9.99 6.22 6.48
N THR A 43 -8.68 6.01 6.61
CA THR A 43 -7.88 5.25 5.62
C THR A 43 -7.62 3.84 6.12
N VAL A 44 -7.78 2.88 5.22
CA VAL A 44 -7.78 1.45 5.56
C VAL A 44 -6.80 0.71 4.65
N GLY A 45 -5.92 -0.07 5.26
CA GLY A 45 -5.19 -1.13 4.58
C GLY A 45 -5.91 -2.47 4.71
N TYR A 46 -5.58 -3.41 3.83
CA TYR A 46 -6.21 -4.73 3.80
C TYR A 46 -5.17 -5.83 3.83
N LYS A 47 -5.43 -6.86 4.63
CA LYS A 47 -4.85 -8.19 4.43
C LYS A 47 -5.84 -9.01 3.61
N ILE A 48 -5.43 -9.48 2.45
CA ILE A 48 -6.23 -10.32 1.55
C ILE A 48 -5.64 -11.73 1.59
N GLU A 49 -6.48 -12.72 1.81
CA GLU A 49 -6.04 -14.11 2.00
C GLU A 49 -6.87 -15.05 1.13
N THR A 50 -6.17 -15.94 0.43
CA THR A 50 -6.73 -17.13 -0.22
C THR A 50 -6.32 -18.39 0.55
N GLU A 51 -6.60 -19.57 0.01
CA GLU A 51 -6.13 -20.83 0.61
C GLU A 51 -4.59 -20.95 0.59
N ASN A 52 -3.95 -20.41 -0.44
CA ASN A 52 -2.53 -20.63 -0.72
C ASN A 52 -1.65 -19.40 -0.54
N LYS A 53 -2.24 -18.19 -0.66
CA LYS A 53 -1.49 -16.94 -0.70
C LYS A 53 -2.14 -15.86 0.15
N SER A 54 -1.30 -14.93 0.59
CA SER A 54 -1.68 -13.79 1.40
C SER A 54 -1.02 -12.51 0.88
N LEU A 55 -1.74 -11.41 1.02
CA LEU A 55 -1.36 -10.14 0.43
C LEU A 55 -1.66 -9.00 1.41
N LEU A 56 -0.69 -8.12 1.59
CA LEU A 56 -0.84 -6.85 2.27
C LEU A 56 -1.08 -5.77 1.23
N PHE A 57 -2.11 -4.94 1.42
CA PHE A 57 -2.49 -3.86 0.51
C PHE A 57 -2.65 -2.56 1.28
N ILE A 58 -1.68 -1.66 1.15
CA ILE A 58 -1.66 -0.34 1.80
C ILE A 58 -1.31 0.68 0.72
N PRO A 59 -2.31 1.14 -0.08
CA PRO A 59 -2.06 2.07 -1.18
C PRO A 59 -1.74 3.48 -0.69
N ASP A 60 -2.19 3.85 0.51
CA ASP A 60 -2.08 5.19 1.06
C ASP A 60 -1.85 5.11 2.57
N ILE A 61 -0.82 5.78 3.07
CA ILE A 61 -0.50 5.92 4.50
C ILE A 61 0.34 7.18 4.74
N ASN A 62 0.18 7.83 5.90
CA ASN A 62 0.97 9.01 6.25
C ASN A 62 2.49 8.74 6.35
N LYS A 63 2.89 7.89 7.31
CA LYS A 63 4.28 7.47 7.56
C LYS A 63 4.27 6.14 8.32
N TRP A 64 5.25 5.28 8.06
CA TRP A 64 5.38 3.99 8.76
C TRP A 64 5.59 4.16 10.27
N GLY A 65 6.40 5.15 10.68
CA GLY A 65 6.79 5.33 12.09
C GLY A 65 5.68 5.79 13.03
N ILE A 66 4.54 6.24 12.50
CA ILE A 66 3.36 6.61 13.32
C ILE A 66 2.26 5.55 13.25
N TRP A 67 2.46 4.49 12.46
CA TRP A 67 1.53 3.37 12.45
C TRP A 67 1.76 2.51 13.68
N GLU A 68 0.68 2.08 14.32
CA GLU A 68 0.75 1.25 15.52
C GLU A 68 1.28 -0.18 15.25
N ARG A 69 1.52 -0.53 13.98
CA ARG A 69 2.07 -1.82 13.54
C ARG A 69 3.42 -1.64 12.88
N SER A 70 4.26 -2.66 13.00
CA SER A 70 5.51 -2.74 12.26
C SER A 70 5.24 -3.20 10.83
N ILE A 71 5.46 -2.32 9.85
CA ILE A 71 5.38 -2.69 8.43
C ILE A 71 6.32 -3.85 8.08
N ILE A 72 7.49 -3.92 8.73
CA ILE A 72 8.43 -5.04 8.58
C ILE A 72 7.78 -6.36 8.98
N GLU A 73 7.15 -6.40 10.16
CA GLU A 73 6.47 -7.61 10.62
C GLU A 73 5.28 -7.99 9.74
N GLU A 74 4.55 -7.00 9.19
CA GLU A 74 3.44 -7.27 8.28
C GLU A 74 3.91 -7.83 6.94
N ILE A 75 5.06 -7.37 6.40
CA ILE A 75 5.68 -7.94 5.19
C ILE A 75 6.04 -9.43 5.40
N PHE A 76 6.63 -9.77 6.55
CA PHE A 76 6.99 -11.16 6.87
C PHE A 76 5.78 -12.11 6.95
N LYS A 77 4.57 -11.59 7.17
CA LYS A 77 3.33 -12.38 7.31
C LYS A 77 2.63 -12.66 6.00
N VAL A 78 3.11 -12.10 4.88
CA VAL A 78 2.43 -12.17 3.59
C VAL A 78 3.35 -12.71 2.47
N ASP A 79 2.74 -13.09 1.36
CA ASP A 79 3.43 -13.47 0.12
C ASP A 79 3.66 -12.26 -0.80
N TYR A 80 2.78 -11.26 -0.71
CA TYR A 80 2.84 -10.02 -1.49
C TYR A 80 2.54 -8.81 -0.60
N ALA A 81 3.23 -7.70 -0.79
CA ALA A 81 3.00 -6.45 -0.09
C ALA A 81 2.94 -5.30 -1.09
N PHE A 82 1.74 -4.79 -1.35
CA PHE A 82 1.50 -3.64 -2.21
C PHE A 82 1.45 -2.38 -1.34
N LEU A 83 2.49 -1.56 -1.43
CA LEU A 83 2.73 -0.46 -0.49
C LEU A 83 2.76 0.90 -1.20
N ASP A 84 2.31 1.92 -0.47
CA ASP A 84 2.34 3.32 -0.87
C ASP A 84 3.74 3.74 -1.33
N ALA A 85 3.78 4.34 -2.51
CA ALA A 85 4.94 4.99 -3.11
C ALA A 85 4.50 6.26 -3.82
N THR A 86 3.61 7.04 -3.21
CA THR A 86 3.06 8.26 -3.80
C THR A 86 4.18 9.19 -4.25
N PHE A 87 5.17 9.42 -3.39
CA PHE A 87 6.36 10.23 -3.70
C PHE A 87 7.64 9.44 -3.50
N PHE A 88 8.60 9.62 -4.41
CA PHE A 88 9.91 9.01 -4.37
C PHE A 88 10.79 9.64 -3.29
N ASP A 89 10.89 10.97 -3.27
CA ASP A 89 11.72 11.76 -2.35
C ASP A 89 11.06 13.10 -1.96
N SER A 90 11.76 13.92 -1.18
CA SER A 90 11.30 15.24 -0.72
C SER A 90 11.37 16.36 -1.77
N ASP A 91 12.08 16.15 -2.88
CA ASP A 91 12.33 17.16 -3.92
C ASP A 91 11.36 17.02 -5.11
N GLU A 92 10.51 15.97 -5.12
CA GLU A 92 9.61 15.63 -6.23
C GLU A 92 8.60 16.73 -6.61
N LEU A 93 8.18 17.59 -5.67
CA LEU A 93 7.22 18.68 -5.89
C LEU A 93 7.85 20.07 -5.68
N PRO A 94 8.44 20.67 -6.73
CA PRO A 94 9.01 22.01 -6.64
C PRO A 94 7.99 23.06 -6.20
N GLY A 95 8.35 23.84 -5.17
CA GLY A 95 7.51 24.94 -4.68
C GLY A 95 6.35 24.51 -3.78
N ARG A 96 6.28 23.25 -3.37
CA ARG A 96 5.38 22.77 -2.31
C ARG A 96 6.18 22.18 -1.16
N ASN A 97 5.67 22.39 0.06
CA ASN A 97 6.22 21.73 1.23
C ASN A 97 5.65 20.31 1.31
N ILE A 98 6.39 19.30 0.84
CA ILE A 98 5.91 17.91 0.82
C ILE A 98 5.64 17.39 2.24
N SER A 99 6.29 17.96 3.28
CA SER A 99 5.98 17.62 4.67
C SER A 99 4.52 17.91 5.08
N GLU A 100 3.79 18.71 4.29
CA GLU A 100 2.35 18.98 4.49
C GLU A 100 1.43 17.97 3.77
N ILE A 101 2.01 17.07 2.96
CA ILE A 101 1.34 15.98 2.22
C ILE A 101 1.94 14.66 2.71
N PRO A 102 1.51 14.17 3.88
CA PRO A 102 2.17 13.04 4.54
C PRO A 102 1.99 11.75 3.72
N HIS A 103 3.09 11.27 3.13
CA HIS A 103 3.28 9.90 2.64
C HIS A 103 4.70 9.45 2.99
N PRO A 104 4.97 8.15 3.21
CA PRO A 104 6.33 7.66 3.26
C PRO A 104 6.98 7.89 1.89
N PHE A 105 8.20 8.42 1.88
CA PHE A 105 8.98 8.44 0.66
C PHE A 105 9.40 7.02 0.30
N VAL A 106 9.59 6.78 -0.99
CA VAL A 106 10.17 5.50 -1.44
C VAL A 106 11.55 5.32 -0.81
N GLU A 107 12.39 6.36 -0.80
CA GLU A 107 13.73 6.31 -0.16
C GLU A 107 13.65 5.93 1.32
N GLU A 108 12.74 6.57 2.08
CA GLU A 108 12.52 6.24 3.49
C GLU A 108 12.07 4.78 3.68
N SER A 109 11.24 4.27 2.76
CA SER A 109 10.77 2.88 2.79
C SER A 109 11.91 1.92 2.47
N ILE A 110 12.74 2.21 1.48
CA ILE A 110 13.92 1.41 1.13
C ILE A 110 14.89 1.33 2.31
N ASP A 111 15.17 2.48 2.95
CA ASP A 111 16.04 2.56 4.11
C ASP A 111 15.48 1.75 5.28
N LEU A 112 14.17 1.82 5.52
CA LEU A 112 13.50 1.02 6.54
C LEU A 112 13.59 -0.48 6.22
N PHE A 113 13.56 -0.85 4.94
CA PHE A 113 13.55 -2.24 4.45
C PHE A 113 14.95 -2.79 4.17
N GLN A 114 16.02 -2.05 4.49
CA GLN A 114 17.39 -2.41 4.09
C GLN A 114 17.83 -3.79 4.60
N ASP A 115 17.38 -4.16 5.81
CA ASP A 115 17.72 -5.42 6.49
C ASP A 115 16.82 -6.61 6.12
N LEU A 116 15.80 -6.39 5.27
CA LEU A 116 15.01 -7.49 4.73
C LEU A 116 15.89 -8.42 3.88
N THR A 117 15.61 -9.72 3.94
CA THR A 117 16.26 -10.69 3.06
C THR A 117 15.85 -10.42 1.59
N ALA A 118 16.64 -10.94 0.64
CA ALA A 118 16.30 -10.81 -0.77
C ALA A 118 14.91 -11.41 -1.11
N GLU A 119 14.50 -12.46 -0.41
CA GLU A 119 13.17 -13.08 -0.56
C GLU A 119 12.06 -12.14 -0.10
N GLU A 120 12.20 -11.51 1.07
CA GLU A 120 11.20 -10.57 1.59
C GLU A 120 11.12 -9.28 0.76
N LYS A 121 12.25 -8.77 0.26
CA LYS A 121 12.26 -7.60 -0.64
C LYS A 121 11.49 -7.86 -1.94
N GLN A 122 11.55 -9.08 -2.47
CA GLN A 122 10.82 -9.45 -3.68
C GLN A 122 9.31 -9.49 -3.50
N LYS A 123 8.81 -9.56 -2.26
CA LYS A 123 7.38 -9.49 -1.96
C LYS A 123 6.84 -8.07 -2.04
N VAL A 124 7.68 -7.04 -1.97
CA VAL A 124 7.26 -5.64 -1.91
C VAL A 124 7.08 -5.08 -3.31
N TYR A 125 5.87 -4.61 -3.59
CA TYR A 125 5.42 -3.95 -4.82
C TYR A 125 5.02 -2.53 -4.47
N PHE A 126 5.78 -1.55 -4.93
CA PHE A 126 5.40 -0.15 -4.83
C PHE A 126 4.22 0.16 -5.77
N ILE A 127 3.21 0.87 -5.27
CA ILE A 127 1.98 1.28 -5.98
C ILE A 127 1.61 2.74 -5.65
N HIS A 128 0.48 3.19 -6.21
CA HIS A 128 -0.15 4.48 -5.88
C HIS A 128 0.75 5.70 -6.18
N PHE A 129 1.53 5.60 -7.25
CA PHE A 129 2.44 6.65 -7.67
C PHE A 129 1.69 7.96 -7.98
N ASN A 130 2.19 9.08 -7.45
CA ASN A 130 1.82 10.37 -8.00
C ASN A 130 2.38 10.49 -9.42
N HIS A 131 1.71 11.25 -10.28
CA HIS A 131 2.11 11.45 -11.67
C HIS A 131 3.53 12.04 -11.87
N THR A 132 4.13 12.63 -10.83
CA THR A 132 5.50 13.14 -10.85
C THR A 132 6.55 12.10 -10.47
N ASN A 133 6.13 10.93 -9.98
CA ASN A 133 7.03 9.95 -9.41
C ASN A 133 7.88 9.29 -10.52
N PRO A 134 9.22 9.33 -10.41
CA PRO A 134 10.11 8.81 -11.44
C PRO A 134 9.98 7.30 -11.68
N LEU A 135 9.42 6.54 -10.73
CA LEU A 135 9.23 5.09 -10.87
C LEU A 135 8.24 4.69 -11.97
N ILE A 136 7.37 5.61 -12.39
CA ILE A 136 6.42 5.39 -13.49
C ILE A 136 7.16 5.20 -14.82
N LEU A 137 8.34 5.81 -14.97
CA LEU A 137 9.13 5.81 -16.20
C LEU A 137 10.31 4.83 -16.12
N GLU A 138 10.96 4.60 -17.26
CA GLU A 138 12.25 3.89 -17.35
C GLU A 138 13.41 4.77 -16.86
N SER A 139 13.36 5.15 -15.58
CA SER A 139 14.26 6.09 -14.93
C SER A 139 15.41 5.40 -14.19
N PRO A 140 16.50 6.11 -13.87
CA PRO A 140 17.55 5.61 -12.97
C PRO A 140 17.00 5.15 -11.61
N GLU A 141 16.08 5.91 -11.04
CA GLU A 141 15.43 5.64 -9.74
C GLU A 141 14.67 4.31 -9.78
N ARG A 142 13.94 4.04 -10.87
CA ARG A 142 13.27 2.75 -11.07
C ARG A 142 14.26 1.59 -11.09
N LYS A 143 15.35 1.74 -11.83
CA LYS A 143 16.38 0.69 -11.96
C LYS A 143 17.06 0.42 -10.62
N GLU A 144 17.28 1.45 -9.82
CA GLU A 144 17.82 1.32 -8.47
C GLU A 144 16.90 0.51 -7.57
N VAL A 145 15.61 0.89 -7.50
CA VAL A 145 14.57 0.17 -6.74
C VAL A 145 14.52 -1.31 -7.13
N GLU A 146 14.48 -1.59 -8.44
CA GLU A 146 14.44 -2.96 -8.96
C GLU A 146 15.74 -3.73 -8.67
N THR A 147 16.90 -3.07 -8.73
CA THR A 147 18.21 -3.68 -8.40
C THR A 147 18.33 -4.06 -6.92
N LEU A 148 17.72 -3.27 -6.04
CA LEU A 148 17.62 -3.56 -4.61
C LEU A 148 16.67 -4.75 -4.30
N GLY A 149 15.96 -5.25 -5.32
CA GLY A 149 15.13 -6.45 -5.24
C GLY A 149 13.63 -6.18 -5.08
N PHE A 150 13.24 -4.92 -4.93
CA PHE A 150 11.84 -4.50 -4.85
C PHE A 150 11.16 -4.55 -6.23
N LYS A 151 9.83 -4.47 -6.24
CA LYS A 151 9.02 -4.44 -7.47
C LYS A 151 8.32 -3.10 -7.61
N VAL A 152 8.17 -2.66 -8.85
CA VAL A 152 7.39 -1.47 -9.22
C VAL A 152 6.16 -1.95 -9.99
N ALA A 153 4.97 -1.69 -9.45
CA ALA A 153 3.73 -2.10 -10.11
C ALA A 153 3.49 -1.31 -11.41
N TYR A 154 2.71 -1.88 -12.32
CA TYR A 154 2.33 -1.23 -13.57
C TYR A 154 0.87 -1.53 -13.92
N GLU A 155 0.29 -0.70 -14.78
CA GLU A 155 -1.10 -0.86 -15.21
C GLU A 155 -1.33 -2.21 -15.90
N GLY A 156 -2.36 -2.92 -15.45
CA GLY A 156 -2.67 -4.26 -15.97
C GLY A 156 -1.78 -5.38 -15.43
N MET A 157 -0.89 -5.10 -14.47
CA MET A 157 -0.19 -6.13 -13.71
C MET A 157 -1.20 -7.12 -13.11
N LYS A 158 -0.88 -8.41 -13.22
CA LYS A 158 -1.65 -9.50 -12.62
C LYS A 158 -0.72 -10.31 -11.74
N ILE A 159 -1.26 -10.76 -10.62
CA ILE A 159 -0.62 -11.72 -9.73
C ILE A 159 -1.51 -12.95 -9.62
N GLU A 160 -0.90 -14.09 -9.37
CA GLU A 160 -1.61 -15.34 -9.11
C GLU A 160 -1.67 -15.54 -7.60
N LEU A 161 -2.88 -15.80 -7.09
CA LEU A 161 -3.15 -16.05 -5.67
C LEU A 161 -3.60 -17.50 -5.43
N GLU A 162 -3.37 -18.37 -6.41
CA GLU A 162 -3.71 -19.80 -6.42
C GLU A 162 -2.44 -20.65 -6.36
#